data_AF-A0A3P6F3L7-F1
#
_entry.id   AF-A0A3P6F3L7-F1
#
_cell.length_a   1.000
_cell.length_b   1.000
_cell.length_c   1.000
_cell.angle_alpha   90.00
_cell.angle_beta   90.00
_cell.angle_gamma   90.00
#
_symmetry.space_group_name_H-M   'P 1'
#
loop_
_entity.id
_entity.type
_entity.pdbx_description
1 polymer ?
#
loop_
_entity_poly.entity_id
_entity_poly.type
_entity_poly.pdbx_seq_one_letter_code
_entity_poly.pdbx_strand_id
1 'polypeptide(L)'
;MSLCNQLSRLVKQSPLTKQSLRSFSAEAATHHRHHQETHSFLEPESYIGSWEAPKDPKDAERMLAQLRRDYAKKVSLYRKDYVHEIEMLRVEKQRKDEARLVAERAANEERRRLKAEAAKVRAEERKIFQDEFRKTLV
;
A
#
# COMPACT_ATOMS: atom_id res chain seq x y z
N MET A 1 -0.98 20.03 -40.29
CA MET A 1 -0.30 21.09 -39.51
C MET A 1 -1.39 21.86 -38.76
N SER A 2 -1.81 21.35 -37.60
CA SER A 2 -2.96 21.91 -36.85
C SER A 2 -2.49 23.07 -35.99
N LEU A 3 -3.15 24.22 -36.13
CA LEU A 3 -2.85 25.46 -35.44
C LEU A 3 -3.36 25.45 -34.00
N CYS A 4 -2.53 26.02 -33.13
CA CYS A 4 -2.64 26.08 -31.68
C CYS A 4 -3.60 27.19 -31.22
N ASN A 5 -4.40 26.87 -30.19
CA ASN A 5 -4.91 27.69 -29.08
C ASN A 5 -5.36 29.15 -29.33
N GLN A 6 -6.59 29.46 -28.88
CA GLN A 6 -6.89 30.59 -28.00
C GLN A 6 -8.38 30.59 -27.61
N LEU A 7 -8.69 30.23 -26.36
CA LEU A 7 -9.92 30.69 -25.69
C LEU A 7 -9.62 30.98 -24.23
N SER A 8 -9.44 32.28 -23.98
CA SER A 8 -9.35 32.94 -22.69
C SER A 8 -10.59 32.65 -21.85
N ARG A 9 -10.42 32.22 -20.59
CA ARG A 9 -11.48 32.30 -19.58
C ARG A 9 -10.99 33.06 -18.35
N LEU A 10 -11.43 34.31 -18.31
CA LEU A 10 -11.48 35.17 -17.14
C LEU A 10 -12.51 34.59 -16.16
N VAL A 11 -12.11 34.18 -14.96
CA VAL A 11 -13.03 33.83 -13.88
C VAL A 11 -12.91 34.86 -12.77
N LYS A 12 -14.02 35.59 -12.60
CA LYS A 12 -14.29 36.61 -11.58
C LYS A 12 -14.17 36.01 -10.18
N GLN A 13 -13.47 36.72 -9.30
CA GLN A 13 -13.51 36.50 -7.86
C GLN A 13 -14.78 37.14 -7.28
N SER A 14 -15.51 36.41 -6.44
CA SER A 14 -16.47 36.99 -5.48
C SER A 14 -16.56 36.12 -4.21
N PRO A 15 -16.86 36.71 -3.04
CA PRO A 15 -16.33 36.23 -1.76
C PRO A 15 -17.34 35.50 -0.86
N LEU A 16 -16.78 34.90 0.20
CA LEU A 16 -17.40 34.40 1.43
C LEU A 16 -18.31 33.16 1.35
N THR A 17 -17.78 32.03 1.85
CA THR A 17 -18.44 31.25 2.91
C THR A 17 -17.36 30.50 3.69
N LYS A 18 -17.23 30.79 4.99
CA LYS A 18 -16.37 30.04 5.93
C LYS A 18 -16.96 28.65 6.12
N GLN A 19 -16.57 27.70 5.29
CA GLN A 19 -16.82 26.29 5.54
C GLN A 19 -15.72 25.77 6.45
N SER A 20 -16.11 25.42 7.67
CA SER A 20 -15.27 24.68 8.62
C SER A 20 -14.89 23.35 7.96
N LEU A 21 -13.67 23.29 7.42
CA LEU A 21 -13.10 22.06 6.91
C LEU A 21 -12.81 21.18 8.11
N ARG A 22 -13.70 20.22 8.40
CA ARG A 22 -13.37 19.06 9.22
C ARG A 22 -12.12 18.43 8.60
N SER A 23 -11.01 18.48 9.32
CA SER A 23 -9.81 17.73 8.99
C SER A 23 -10.15 16.25 9.15
N PHE A 24 -10.53 15.59 8.06
CA PHE A 24 -10.48 14.14 8.01
C PHE A 24 -8.99 13.77 8.06
N SER A 25 -8.56 13.21 9.19
CA SER A 25 -7.23 12.61 9.32
C SER A 25 -7.09 11.57 8.22
N ALA A 26 -6.20 11.83 7.26
CA ALA A 26 -5.88 10.92 6.17
C ALA A 26 -4.95 9.81 6.69
N GLU A 27 -5.41 9.01 7.64
CA GLU A 27 -4.67 7.83 8.14
C GLU A 27 -4.74 6.63 7.16
N ALA A 28 -5.49 6.75 6.07
CA ALA A 28 -5.61 5.71 5.05
C ALA A 28 -4.52 5.75 3.94
N ALA A 29 -3.55 6.67 4.01
CA ALA A 29 -2.52 6.83 2.98
C ALA A 29 -1.12 6.32 3.39
N THR A 30 -0.99 5.62 4.53
CA THR A 30 0.30 5.16 5.05
C THR A 30 0.83 3.88 4.39
N HIS A 31 -0.01 3.10 3.70
CA HIS A 31 0.43 1.84 3.09
C HIS A 31 1.13 1.98 1.73
N HIS A 32 1.10 3.15 1.09
CA HIS A 32 1.69 3.34 -0.25
C HIS A 32 3.00 4.15 -0.27
N ARG A 33 3.47 4.64 0.88
CA ARG A 33 4.61 5.58 0.94
C ARG A 33 5.98 4.93 1.14
N HIS A 34 6.04 3.65 1.53
CA HIS A 34 7.32 3.01 1.86
C HIS A 34 8.14 2.50 0.65
N HIS A 35 7.58 2.47 -0.56
CA HIS A 35 8.39 2.07 -1.71
C HIS A 35 9.55 3.05 -1.96
N GLN A 36 9.33 4.36 -1.84
CA GLN A 36 10.41 5.33 -2.10
C GLN A 36 11.51 5.34 -1.02
N GLU A 37 11.21 4.93 0.21
CA GLU A 37 12.20 4.86 1.30
C GLU A 37 13.07 3.61 1.26
N THR A 38 12.60 2.53 0.64
CA THR A 38 13.32 1.24 0.64
C THR A 38 14.28 1.11 -0.55
N HIS A 39 14.22 2.02 -1.52
CA HIS A 39 15.11 2.00 -2.68
C HIS A 39 16.26 2.99 -2.48
N SER A 40 17.49 2.47 -2.43
CA SER A 40 18.68 3.29 -2.61
C SER A 40 18.74 3.75 -4.07
N PHE A 41 18.84 5.06 -4.29
CA PHE A 41 19.12 5.57 -5.62
C PHE A 41 20.53 5.10 -6.03
N LEU A 42 20.66 4.59 -7.24
CA LEU A 42 21.97 4.32 -7.82
C LEU A 42 22.75 5.63 -7.94
N GLU A 43 24.07 5.56 -7.77
CA GLU A 43 24.93 6.70 -8.04
C GLU A 43 24.73 7.18 -9.48
N PRO A 44 24.80 8.50 -9.74
CA PRO A 44 24.69 9.05 -11.09
C PRO A 44 25.62 8.34 -12.08
N GLU A 45 25.07 7.81 -13.17
CA GLU A 45 25.85 7.08 -14.16
C GLU A 45 26.66 8.06 -15.04
N SER A 46 27.99 8.04 -14.90
CA SER A 46 28.93 8.92 -15.63
C SER A 46 29.05 8.60 -17.14
N TYR A 47 28.39 7.54 -17.60
CA TYR A 47 28.40 7.13 -18.99
C TYR A 47 27.54 8.05 -19.88
N ILE A 48 26.46 8.61 -19.34
CA ILE A 48 25.56 9.51 -20.08
C ILE A 48 26.27 10.85 -20.29
N GLY A 49 26.91 11.00 -21.45
CA GLY A 49 27.63 12.22 -21.85
C GLY A 49 29.13 12.05 -22.09
N SER A 50 29.70 10.88 -21.78
CA SER A 50 31.12 10.56 -22.04
C SER A 50 31.36 9.78 -23.34
N TRP A 51 30.34 9.66 -24.19
CA TRP A 51 30.45 8.94 -25.47
C TRP A 51 31.17 9.79 -26.52
N GLU A 52 32.38 9.39 -26.89
CA GLU A 52 33.08 9.92 -28.06
C GLU A 52 32.84 9.02 -29.28
N ALA A 53 32.47 9.64 -30.41
CA ALA A 53 32.24 8.91 -31.65
C ALA A 53 33.57 8.37 -32.21
N PRO A 54 33.73 7.04 -32.38
CA PRO A 54 34.93 6.48 -32.97
C PRO A 54 35.11 6.93 -34.42
N LYS A 55 36.36 7.17 -34.82
CA LYS A 55 36.69 7.62 -36.19
C LYS A 55 36.43 6.52 -37.23
N ASP A 56 36.64 5.26 -36.84
CA ASP A 56 36.48 4.11 -37.72
C ASP A 56 35.10 3.43 -37.54
N PRO A 57 34.37 3.13 -38.64
CA PRO A 57 33.02 2.58 -38.55
C PRO A 57 32.98 1.18 -37.92
N LYS A 58 34.00 0.34 -38.16
CA LYS A 58 34.11 -0.99 -37.56
C LYS A 58 34.29 -0.95 -36.05
N ASP A 59 34.98 0.07 -35.55
CA ASP A 59 35.18 0.25 -34.11
C ASP A 59 33.89 0.74 -33.44
N ALA A 60 33.14 1.62 -34.10
CA ALA A 60 31.81 2.02 -33.65
C ALA A 60 30.85 0.83 -33.55
N GLU A 61 30.85 -0.07 -34.54
CA GLU A 61 30.05 -1.30 -34.51
C GLU A 61 30.44 -2.22 -33.35
N ARG A 62 31.75 -2.41 -33.11
CA ARG A 62 32.25 -3.21 -31.98
C ARG A 62 31.81 -2.63 -30.64
N MET A 63 31.96 -1.32 -30.45
CA MET A 63 31.56 -0.64 -29.22
C MET A 63 30.04 -0.70 -29.00
N LEU A 64 29.24 -0.53 -30.06
CA LEU A 64 27.79 -0.65 -29.98
C LEU A 64 27.35 -2.08 -29.64
N ALA A 65 27.97 -3.09 -30.25
CA ALA A 65 27.69 -4.49 -29.95
C ALA A 65 28.05 -4.84 -28.49
N GLN A 66 29.16 -4.31 -27.98
CA GLN A 66 29.53 -4.45 -26.58
C GLN A 66 28.50 -3.79 -25.65
N LEU A 67 28.14 -2.54 -25.90
CA LEU A 67 27.16 -1.80 -25.12
C LEU A 67 25.81 -2.51 -25.06
N ARG A 68 25.31 -3.01 -26.20
CA ARG A 68 24.05 -3.76 -26.25
C ARG A 68 24.11 -5.03 -25.40
N ARG A 69 25.21 -5.77 -25.45
CA ARG A 69 25.40 -6.99 -24.63
C ARG A 69 25.46 -6.66 -23.15
N ASP A 70 26.23 -5.65 -22.78
CA ASP A 70 26.41 -5.27 -21.37
C ASP A 70 25.13 -4.71 -20.77
N TYR A 71 24.40 -3.89 -21.52
CA TYR A 71 23.09 -3.40 -21.12
C TYR A 71 22.09 -4.55 -20.95
N ALA A 72 22.02 -5.47 -21.92
CA ALA A 72 21.12 -6.62 -21.83
C ALA A 72 21.43 -7.50 -20.59
N LYS A 73 22.71 -7.70 -20.28
CA LYS A 73 23.14 -8.41 -19.06
C LYS A 73 22.74 -7.66 -17.79
N LYS A 74 23.07 -6.36 -17.68
CA LYS A 74 22.72 -5.51 -16.54
C LYS A 74 21.21 -5.54 -16.27
N VAL A 75 20.40 -5.27 -17.29
CA VAL A 75 18.94 -5.27 -17.17
C VAL A 75 18.39 -6.65 -16.83
N SER A 76 18.98 -7.72 -17.37
CA SER A 76 18.57 -9.07 -17.01
C SER A 76 18.83 -9.39 -15.54
N LEU A 77 19.92 -8.89 -14.94
CA LEU A 77 20.20 -9.05 -13.53
C LEU A 77 19.20 -8.26 -12.68
N TYR A 78 19.02 -6.97 -12.98
CA TYR A 78 18.06 -6.13 -12.28
C TYR A 78 16.64 -6.66 -12.31
N ARG A 79 16.20 -7.27 -13.43
CA ARG A 79 14.89 -7.91 -13.50
C ARG A 79 14.78 -9.11 -12.56
N LYS A 80 15.84 -9.92 -12.43
CA LYS A 80 15.83 -11.07 -11.52
C LYS A 80 15.80 -10.61 -10.06
N ASP A 81 16.62 -9.62 -9.74
CA ASP A 81 16.69 -9.05 -8.39
C ASP A 81 15.35 -8.42 -8.01
N TYR A 82 14.76 -7.62 -8.91
CA TYR A 82 13.45 -7.01 -8.69
C TYR A 82 12.33 -8.04 -8.50
N VAL A 83 12.29 -9.10 -9.32
CA VAL A 83 11.31 -10.18 -9.15
C VAL A 83 11.47 -10.84 -7.79
N HIS A 84 12.71 -11.08 -7.35
CA HIS A 84 12.98 -11.66 -6.04
C HIS A 84 12.56 -10.73 -4.90
N GLU A 85 12.90 -9.44 -4.96
CA GLU A 85 12.51 -8.43 -3.96
C GLU A 85 10.99 -8.33 -3.83
N ILE A 86 10.27 -8.27 -4.95
CA ILE A 86 8.80 -8.21 -4.94
C ILE A 86 8.19 -9.49 -4.35
N GLU A 87 8.74 -10.66 -4.66
CA GLU A 87 8.26 -11.91 -4.07
C GLU A 87 8.53 -11.97 -2.56
N MET A 88 9.69 -11.47 -2.11
CA MET A 88 10.00 -11.37 -0.68
C MET A 88 9.01 -10.46 0.06
N LEU A 89 8.67 -9.31 -0.51
CA LEU A 89 7.65 -8.41 0.04
C LEU A 89 6.26 -9.07 0.09
N ARG A 90 5.90 -9.84 -0.94
CA ARG A 90 4.65 -10.59 -0.98
C ARG A 90 4.58 -11.62 0.15
N VAL A 91 5.63 -12.41 0.33
CA VAL A 91 5.71 -13.43 1.39
C VAL A 91 5.67 -12.78 2.77
N GLU A 92 6.36 -11.66 2.98
CA GLU A 92 6.31 -10.93 4.25
C GLU A 92 4.89 -10.43 4.55
N LYS A 93 4.19 -9.89 3.55
CA LYS A 93 2.80 -9.47 3.68
C LYS A 93 1.89 -10.65 4.07
N GLN A 94 2.06 -11.80 3.43
CA GLN A 94 1.28 -13.01 3.74
C GLN A 94 1.49 -13.44 5.20
N ARG A 95 2.74 -13.49 5.68
CA ARG A 95 3.06 -13.84 7.08
C ARG A 95 2.38 -12.87 8.08
N LYS A 96 2.41 -11.57 7.79
CA LYS A 96 1.75 -10.55 8.63
C LYS A 96 0.23 -10.71 8.63
N ASP A 97 -0.37 -10.97 7.46
CA ASP A 97 -1.80 -11.15 7.31
C ASP A 97 -2.30 -12.43 8.02
N GLU A 98 -1.55 -13.54 7.93
CA GLU A 98 -1.85 -14.79 8.63
C GLU A 98 -1.78 -14.62 10.15
N ALA A 99 -0.73 -14.00 10.67
CA ALA A 99 -0.59 -13.70 12.09
C ALA A 99 -1.76 -12.85 12.61
N ARG A 100 -2.15 -11.81 11.85
CA ARG A 100 -3.30 -10.97 12.19
C ARG A 100 -4.60 -11.76 12.24
N LEU A 101 -4.85 -12.61 11.25
CA LEU A 101 -6.07 -13.41 11.16
C LEU A 101 -6.18 -14.44 12.29
N VAL A 102 -5.07 -15.08 12.67
CA VAL A 102 -5.04 -16.01 13.81
C VAL A 102 -5.33 -15.27 15.11
N ALA A 103 -4.70 -14.13 15.35
CA ALA A 103 -4.93 -13.31 16.54
C ALA A 103 -6.38 -12.84 16.64
N GLU A 104 -6.96 -12.38 15.54
CA GLU A 104 -8.35 -11.94 15.50
C GLU A 104 -9.33 -13.09 15.77
N ARG A 105 -9.05 -14.28 15.23
CA ARG A 105 -9.87 -15.47 15.47
C ARG A 105 -9.87 -15.85 16.95
N ALA A 106 -8.70 -15.91 17.58
CA ALA A 106 -8.58 -16.21 19.01
C ALA A 106 -9.35 -15.18 19.86
N ALA A 107 -9.21 -13.89 19.57
CA ALA A 107 -9.94 -12.85 20.29
C ALA A 107 -11.47 -12.96 20.10
N ASN A 108 -11.92 -13.33 18.89
CA ASN A 108 -13.33 -13.57 18.61
C ASN A 108 -13.88 -14.78 19.37
N GLU A 109 -13.12 -15.87 19.46
CA GLU A 109 -13.50 -17.06 20.21
C GLU A 109 -13.63 -16.75 21.70
N GLU A 110 -12.69 -16.02 22.28
CA GLU A 110 -12.76 -15.59 23.68
C GLU A 110 -13.98 -14.68 23.93
N ARG A 111 -14.23 -13.70 23.05
CA ARG A 111 -15.46 -12.88 23.12
C ARG A 111 -16.73 -13.71 23.08
N ARG A 112 -16.76 -14.77 22.26
CA ARG A 112 -17.92 -15.67 22.17
C ARG A 112 -18.10 -16.50 23.43
N ARG A 113 -17.01 -17.00 24.03
CA ARG A 113 -17.04 -17.74 25.31
C ARG A 113 -17.60 -16.88 26.43
N LEU A 114 -17.06 -15.68 26.62
CA LEU A 114 -17.54 -14.73 27.63
C LEU A 114 -19.01 -14.35 27.41
N LYS A 115 -19.41 -14.13 26.16
CA LYS A 115 -20.81 -13.83 25.83
C LYS A 115 -21.75 -15.00 26.15
N ALA A 116 -21.31 -16.24 25.93
CA ALA A 116 -22.08 -17.44 26.24
C ALA A 116 -22.24 -17.62 27.77
N GLU A 117 -21.18 -17.39 28.54
CA GLU A 117 -21.24 -17.40 30.01
C GLU A 117 -22.18 -16.32 30.54
N ALA A 118 -22.06 -15.08 30.05
CA ALA A 118 -22.97 -14.00 30.40
C ALA A 118 -24.42 -14.26 29.98
N ALA A 119 -24.65 -15.05 28.92
CA ALA A 119 -25.99 -15.46 28.53
C ALA A 119 -26.58 -16.52 29.47
N LYS A 120 -25.75 -17.43 30.00
CA LYS A 120 -26.17 -18.41 31.03
C LYS A 120 -26.56 -17.70 32.32
N VAL A 121 -25.74 -16.77 32.80
CA VAL A 121 -26.05 -15.98 34.01
C VAL A 121 -27.38 -15.24 33.85
N ARG A 122 -27.57 -14.53 32.73
CA ARG A 122 -28.85 -13.86 32.43
C ARG A 122 -30.04 -14.82 32.27
N ALA A 123 -29.81 -16.08 31.90
CA ALA A 123 -30.88 -17.07 31.83
C ALA A 123 -31.34 -17.48 33.23
N GLU A 124 -30.40 -17.68 34.16
CA GLU A 124 -30.73 -17.98 35.56
C GLU A 124 -31.41 -16.79 36.25
N GLU A 125 -30.94 -15.56 36.03
CA GLU A 125 -31.61 -14.34 36.52
C GLU A 125 -33.07 -14.25 36.04
N ARG A 126 -33.33 -14.60 34.77
CA ARG A 126 -34.69 -14.61 34.23
C ARG A 126 -35.59 -15.67 34.86
N LYS A 127 -35.04 -16.82 35.30
CA LYS A 127 -35.83 -17.82 36.03
C LYS A 127 -36.21 -17.31 37.41
N ILE A 128 -35.26 -16.74 38.15
CA ILE A 128 -35.50 -16.13 39.47
C ILE A 128 -36.59 -15.07 39.37
N PHE A 129 -36.48 -14.18 38.38
CA PHE A 129 -37.49 -13.14 38.14
C PHE A 129 -38.88 -13.73 37.88
N GLN A 130 -39.00 -14.81 37.10
CA GLN A 130 -40.29 -15.46 36.85
C GLN A 130 -40.89 -16.08 38.12
N ASP A 131 -40.06 -16.68 38.96
CA ASP A 131 -40.51 -17.27 40.23
C ASP A 131 -40.96 -16.20 41.23
N GLU A 132 -40.24 -15.08 41.31
CA GLU A 132 -40.66 -13.91 42.09
C GLU A 132 -41.97 -13.32 41.57
N PHE A 133 -42.09 -13.15 40.25
CA PHE A 133 -43.29 -12.65 39.61
C PHE A 133 -44.52 -13.50 39.94
N ARG A 134 -44.39 -14.83 39.92
CA ARG A 134 -45.45 -15.76 40.32
C ARG A 134 -45.87 -15.59 41.78
N LYS A 135 -44.91 -15.40 42.69
CA LYS A 135 -45.20 -15.17 44.13
C LYS A 135 -45.94 -13.86 44.36
N THR A 136 -45.67 -12.82 43.56
CA THR A 136 -46.32 -11.51 43.70
C THR A 136 -47.73 -11.44 43.11
N LEU A 137 -48.13 -12.39 42.27
CA LEU A 137 -49.45 -12.45 41.63
C LEU A 137 -50.49 -13.30 42.37
N VAL A 138 -50.11 -13.88 43.51
CA VAL A 138 -51.01 -14.52 44.49
C VAL A 138 -51.40 -13.48 45.54
#